data_AF-A0A961USK0-F1
#
_entry.id   AF-A0A961USK0-F1
#
_cell.length_a   1.000
_cell.length_b   1.000
_cell.length_c   1.000
_cell.angle_alpha   90.00
_cell.angle_beta   90.00
_cell.angle_gamma   90.00
#
_symmetry.space_group_name_H-M   'P 1'
#
loop_
_entity.id
_entity.type
_entity.pdbx_description
1 polymer ?
#
loop_
_entity_poly.entity_id
_entity_poly.type
_entity_poly.pdbx_seq_one_letter_code
_entity_poly.pdbx_strand_id
1 'polypeptide(L)'
;PGIYSARWAGPGKDFGVAMKRVADEITTRSAWTGFGSAAKGPRANFTSVLCLAWPDGETRLFAGQVFGHLVWPPRGGNGFGYDPMFVADGEDKTFGEMEPKEKYAISHRTRAFAKFKSECLEHVGAEDRAPAPGRDLAALSAAAANLSTKEELFRFLTGLREDLARNKDTWAVCDLDAFLTAIQGYFKDTDIKDEEPRWRTVAKALLAASVKDKS
;
A
#
# COMPACT_ATOMS: atom_id res chain seq x y z
N PRO A 1 -7.94 15.77 15.97
CA PRO A 1 -8.00 14.44 16.67
C PRO A 1 -6.64 13.77 16.94
N GLY A 2 -5.63 13.96 16.09
CA GLY A 2 -4.28 13.42 16.32
C GLY A 2 -4.24 11.89 16.26
N ILE A 3 -3.49 11.24 17.15
CA ILE A 3 -3.40 9.78 17.22
C ILE A 3 -4.75 9.08 17.48
N TYR A 4 -5.75 9.83 17.96
CA TYR A 4 -7.08 9.32 18.23
C TYR A 4 -8.03 9.40 17.03
N SER A 5 -7.57 9.86 15.86
CA SER A 5 -8.41 10.14 14.68
C SER A 5 -9.39 9.01 14.32
N ALA A 6 -8.96 7.75 14.30
CA ALA A 6 -9.87 6.65 13.99
C ALA A 6 -10.92 6.39 15.10
N ARG A 7 -10.59 6.67 16.37
CA ARG A 7 -11.45 6.39 17.52
C ARG A 7 -12.58 7.42 17.68
N TRP A 8 -12.44 8.59 17.08
CA TRP A 8 -13.49 9.62 17.06
C TRP A 8 -14.73 9.16 16.27
N ALA A 9 -14.58 8.19 15.37
CA ALA A 9 -15.67 7.56 14.64
C ALA A 9 -16.42 6.49 15.46
N GLY A 10 -16.05 6.32 16.73
CA GLY A 10 -16.63 5.33 17.63
C GLY A 10 -16.37 3.87 17.19
N PRO A 11 -16.97 2.90 17.88
CA PRO A 11 -16.81 1.48 17.56
C PRO A 11 -17.25 1.10 16.14
N GLY A 12 -18.28 1.79 15.61
CA GLY A 12 -18.81 1.57 14.27
C GLY A 12 -17.97 2.17 13.14
N LYS A 13 -16.88 2.90 13.45
CA LYS A 13 -16.06 3.62 12.46
C LYS A 13 -16.88 4.55 11.54
N ASP A 14 -17.93 5.15 12.08
CA ASP A 14 -18.75 6.12 11.36
C ASP A 14 -18.07 7.50 11.39
N PHE A 15 -17.49 7.87 10.25
CA PHE A 15 -16.81 9.15 10.12
C PHE A 15 -17.76 10.33 9.95
N GLY A 16 -19.03 10.13 9.63
CA GLY A 16 -20.05 11.18 9.73
C GLY A 16 -20.19 11.65 11.18
N VAL A 17 -20.26 10.72 12.13
CA VAL A 17 -20.25 11.01 13.58
C VAL A 17 -18.94 11.69 14.00
N ALA A 18 -17.80 11.19 13.52
CA ALA A 18 -16.49 11.78 13.84
C ALA A 18 -16.38 13.23 13.37
N MET A 19 -16.76 13.51 12.12
CA MET A 19 -16.70 14.85 11.53
C MET A 19 -17.69 15.79 12.21
N LYS A 20 -18.90 15.34 12.52
CA LYS A 20 -19.87 16.12 13.29
C LYS A 20 -19.32 16.49 14.66
N ARG A 21 -18.73 15.53 15.38
CA ARG A 21 -18.11 15.80 16.67
C ARG A 21 -16.99 16.83 16.56
N VAL A 22 -16.11 16.73 15.56
CA VAL A 22 -15.07 17.74 15.31
C VAL A 22 -15.72 19.11 15.11
N ALA A 23 -16.76 19.20 14.30
CA ALA A 23 -17.43 20.47 14.03
C ALA A 23 -18.11 21.08 15.25
N ASP A 24 -18.84 20.28 16.02
CA ASP A 24 -19.48 20.70 17.28
C ASP A 24 -18.41 21.20 18.27
N GLU A 25 -17.30 20.48 18.41
CA GLU A 25 -16.19 20.84 19.29
C GLU A 25 -15.48 22.15 18.87
N ILE A 26 -15.43 22.45 17.57
CA ILE A 26 -14.90 23.74 17.05
C ILE A 26 -15.91 24.86 17.32
N THR A 27 -17.21 24.61 17.12
CA THR A 27 -18.29 25.56 17.39
C THR A 27 -18.31 25.98 18.85
N THR A 28 -18.20 25.03 19.78
CA THR A 28 -18.14 25.31 21.24
C THR A 28 -16.96 26.21 21.61
N ARG A 29 -15.89 26.20 20.82
CA ARG A 29 -14.70 27.04 21.02
C ARG A 29 -14.75 28.35 20.22
N SER A 30 -15.86 28.63 19.52
CA SER A 30 -16.04 29.79 18.65
C SER A 30 -14.91 29.96 17.62
N ALA A 31 -14.36 28.83 17.14
CA ALA A 31 -13.15 28.79 16.32
C ALA A 31 -13.43 28.65 14.81
N TRP A 32 -14.70 28.64 14.40
CA TRP A 32 -15.06 28.79 12.99
C TRP A 32 -14.84 30.24 12.56
N THR A 33 -13.89 30.46 11.66
CA THR A 33 -13.52 31.81 11.19
C THR A 33 -14.21 32.16 9.86
N GLY A 34 -15.04 33.22 9.90
CA GLY A 34 -15.70 33.88 8.77
C GLY A 34 -17.12 33.37 8.43
N PHE A 35 -17.91 34.21 7.76
CA PHE A 35 -19.23 33.88 7.18
C PHE A 35 -19.19 34.05 5.65
N GLY A 36 -19.73 33.09 4.88
CA GLY A 36 -19.78 33.13 3.41
C GLY A 36 -18.63 32.39 2.69
N SER A 37 -18.59 32.45 1.36
CA SER A 37 -17.67 31.67 0.50
C SER A 37 -16.18 32.03 0.62
N ALA A 38 -15.84 33.12 1.31
CA ALA A 38 -14.45 33.58 1.52
C ALA A 38 -13.86 33.20 2.90
N ALA A 39 -14.67 32.57 3.76
CA ALA A 39 -14.30 32.20 5.12
C ALA A 39 -13.55 30.87 5.18
N LYS A 40 -12.26 30.89 5.51
CA LYS A 40 -11.50 29.67 5.80
C LYS A 40 -11.73 29.27 7.24
N GLY A 41 -12.18 28.03 7.48
CA GLY A 41 -12.29 27.46 8.83
C GLY A 41 -10.93 27.29 9.52
N PRO A 42 -10.90 26.72 10.74
CA PRO A 42 -9.68 26.58 11.50
C PRO A 42 -8.64 25.72 10.76
N ARG A 43 -7.37 26.01 11.03
CA ARG A 43 -6.23 25.30 10.45
C ARG A 43 -6.24 23.83 10.90
N ALA A 44 -5.94 22.95 9.95
CA ALA A 44 -5.78 21.53 10.20
C ALA A 44 -4.72 20.94 9.27
N ASN A 45 -4.31 19.72 9.56
CA ASN A 45 -3.41 18.97 8.70
C ASN A 45 -3.66 17.47 8.81
N PHE A 46 -3.45 16.77 7.70
CA PHE A 46 -3.23 15.34 7.71
C PHE A 46 -1.73 15.05 7.94
N THR A 47 -1.44 13.99 8.69
CA THR A 47 -0.07 13.50 8.95
C THR A 47 -0.02 11.99 8.71
N SER A 48 1.02 11.52 8.02
CA SER A 48 1.39 10.10 7.89
C SER A 48 2.86 9.96 8.26
N VAL A 49 3.19 8.93 9.02
CA VAL A 49 4.56 8.56 9.35
C VAL A 49 4.74 7.10 8.93
N LEU A 50 5.72 6.85 8.07
CA LEU A 50 6.19 5.49 7.77
C LEU A 50 7.37 5.18 8.68
N CYS A 51 7.45 3.95 9.19
CA CYS A 51 8.58 3.47 9.98
C CYS A 51 9.23 2.30 9.25
N LEU A 52 10.53 2.42 8.98
CA LEU A 52 11.39 1.30 8.59
C LEU A 52 12.17 0.88 9.83
N ALA A 53 12.02 -0.38 10.25
CA ALA A 53 12.69 -0.93 11.43
C ALA A 53 13.56 -2.12 11.03
N TRP A 54 14.82 -2.10 11.45
CA TRP A 54 15.77 -3.19 11.23
C TRP A 54 15.78 -4.16 12.42
N PRO A 55 16.21 -5.43 12.21
CA PRO A 55 16.30 -6.43 13.27
C PRO A 55 17.24 -6.05 14.43
N ASP A 56 18.23 -5.18 14.17
CA ASP A 56 19.17 -4.67 15.17
C ASP A 56 18.58 -3.56 16.06
N GLY A 57 17.35 -3.13 15.78
CA GLY A 57 16.66 -2.07 16.51
C GLY A 57 16.85 -0.67 15.92
N GLU A 58 17.62 -0.48 14.85
CA GLU A 58 17.61 0.79 14.11
C GLU A 58 16.20 1.06 13.58
N THR A 59 15.75 2.31 13.65
CA THR A 59 14.51 2.74 13.03
C THR A 59 14.69 4.05 12.28
N ARG A 60 14.00 4.19 11.14
CA ARG A 60 13.91 5.44 10.40
C ARG A 60 12.45 5.79 10.17
N LEU A 61 12.15 7.07 10.36
CA LEU A 61 10.78 7.59 10.31
C LEU A 61 10.65 8.61 9.17
N PHE A 62 9.65 8.41 8.32
CA PHE A 62 9.38 9.28 7.18
C PHE A 62 8.02 9.94 7.36
N ALA A 63 8.03 11.21 7.76
CA ALA A 63 6.81 11.97 8.01
C ALA A 63 6.40 12.81 6.80
N GLY A 64 5.15 12.65 6.37
CA GLY A 64 4.49 13.48 5.37
C GLY A 64 3.29 14.19 5.97
N GLN A 65 3.14 15.48 5.66
CA GLN A 65 2.05 16.31 6.15
C GLN A 65 1.43 17.12 5.01
N VAL A 66 0.11 17.33 5.08
CA VAL A 66 -0.61 18.26 4.22
C VAL A 66 -1.38 19.22 5.11
N PHE A 67 -1.07 20.51 4.98
CA PHE A 67 -1.72 21.59 5.70
C PHE A 67 -2.92 22.11 4.91
N GLY A 68 -3.90 22.63 5.64
CA GLY A 68 -5.14 23.11 5.07
C GLY A 68 -6.04 23.69 6.15
N HIS A 69 -7.33 23.68 5.86
CA HIS A 69 -8.38 24.16 6.74
C HIS A 69 -9.56 23.21 6.74
N LEU A 70 -10.33 23.25 7.83
CA LEU A 70 -11.56 22.49 7.93
C LEU A 70 -12.72 23.28 7.30
N VAL A 71 -13.68 22.54 6.76
CA VAL A 71 -14.94 23.09 6.24
C VAL A 71 -16.12 22.35 6.85
N TRP A 72 -17.24 23.06 7.00
CA TRP A 72 -18.50 22.49 7.45
C TRP A 72 -19.67 23.20 6.74
N PRO A 73 -20.68 22.48 6.23
CA PRO A 73 -20.84 21.02 6.24
C PRO A 73 -19.79 20.29 5.36
N PRO A 74 -19.57 18.98 5.57
CA PRO A 74 -18.66 18.20 4.73
C PRO A 74 -19.17 18.13 3.29
N ARG A 75 -18.26 18.08 2.32
CA ARG A 75 -18.57 18.01 0.88
C ARG A 75 -17.85 16.85 0.19
N GLY A 76 -18.51 16.25 -0.79
CA GLY A 76 -17.97 15.18 -1.62
C GLY A 76 -18.18 13.77 -1.06
N GLY A 77 -18.10 12.76 -1.95
CA GLY A 77 -18.32 11.34 -1.65
C GLY A 77 -17.12 10.43 -1.94
N ASN A 78 -16.02 11.00 -2.41
CA ASN A 78 -14.78 10.28 -2.67
C ASN A 78 -13.94 10.16 -1.38
N GLY A 79 -12.96 9.27 -1.40
CA GLY A 79 -12.02 9.12 -0.28
C GLY A 79 -12.63 8.44 0.94
N PHE A 80 -12.15 8.80 2.14
CA PHE A 80 -12.54 8.22 3.41
C PHE A 80 -12.20 9.11 4.60
N GLY A 81 -12.74 8.77 5.76
CA GLY A 81 -12.34 9.43 7.00
C GLY A 81 -12.79 10.89 7.05
N TYR A 82 -11.85 11.79 7.29
CA TYR A 82 -12.07 13.24 7.38
C TYR A 82 -11.96 13.97 6.04
N ASP A 83 -11.75 13.24 4.93
CA ASP A 83 -11.57 13.85 3.62
C ASP A 83 -12.68 14.86 3.24
N PRO A 84 -13.98 14.58 3.50
CA PRO A 84 -15.04 15.50 3.12
C PRO A 84 -15.04 16.84 3.86
N MET A 85 -14.34 16.95 5.00
CA MET A 85 -14.30 18.18 5.80
C MET A 85 -12.96 18.92 5.75
N PHE A 86 -12.04 18.53 4.85
CA PHE A 86 -10.69 19.08 4.77
C PHE A 86 -10.39 19.62 3.37
N VAL A 87 -9.95 20.87 3.30
CA VAL A 87 -9.47 21.53 2.07
C VAL A 87 -7.98 21.84 2.25
N ALA A 88 -7.15 21.32 1.35
CA ALA A 88 -5.71 21.55 1.38
C ALA A 88 -5.36 23.00 1.00
N ASP A 89 -4.19 23.47 1.45
CA ASP A 89 -3.69 24.78 1.04
C ASP A 89 -3.47 24.84 -0.48
N GLY A 90 -4.02 25.87 -1.12
CA GLY A 90 -3.95 26.05 -2.57
C GLY A 90 -5.08 25.38 -3.36
N GLU A 91 -6.00 24.70 -2.68
CA GLU A 91 -7.12 23.97 -3.28
C GLU A 91 -8.47 24.58 -2.87
N ASP A 92 -9.49 24.40 -3.71
CA ASP A 92 -10.88 24.80 -3.43
C ASP A 92 -11.81 23.60 -3.13
N LYS A 93 -11.40 22.42 -3.59
CA LYS A 93 -12.10 21.14 -3.37
C LYS A 93 -11.68 20.54 -2.03
N THR A 94 -12.63 19.93 -1.33
CA THR A 94 -12.28 19.03 -0.22
C THR A 94 -11.57 17.79 -0.77
N PHE A 95 -10.82 17.09 0.07
CA PHE A 95 -10.32 15.77 -0.30
C PHE A 95 -11.42 14.77 -0.66
N GLY A 96 -12.64 14.99 -0.17
CA GLY A 96 -13.82 14.19 -0.52
C GLY A 96 -14.43 14.53 -1.89
N GLU A 97 -14.10 15.69 -2.45
CA GLU A 97 -14.53 16.14 -3.79
C GLU A 97 -13.47 15.86 -4.88
N MET A 98 -12.23 15.56 -4.50
CA MET A 98 -11.13 15.25 -5.44
C MET A 98 -11.25 13.84 -6.02
N GLU A 99 -10.82 13.67 -7.26
CA GLU A 99 -10.60 12.34 -7.82
C GLU A 99 -9.41 11.65 -7.12
N PRO A 100 -9.42 10.31 -7.00
CA PRO A 100 -8.35 9.59 -6.31
C PRO A 100 -6.94 9.96 -6.81
N LYS A 101 -6.77 10.12 -8.13
CA LYS A 101 -5.49 10.50 -8.75
C LYS A 101 -5.02 11.89 -8.33
N GLU A 102 -5.91 12.88 -8.29
CA GLU A 102 -5.60 14.25 -7.89
C GLU A 102 -5.16 14.27 -6.42
N LYS A 103 -5.92 13.60 -5.56
CA LYS A 103 -5.59 13.47 -4.14
C LYS A 103 -4.26 12.76 -3.93
N TYR A 104 -4.01 11.66 -4.64
CA TYR A 104 -2.75 10.92 -4.54
C TYR A 104 -1.54 11.78 -4.90
N ALA A 105 -1.65 12.77 -5.79
CA ALA A 105 -0.52 13.62 -6.11
C ALA A 105 -0.05 14.48 -4.92
N ILE A 106 -0.99 14.92 -4.07
CA ILE A 106 -0.69 15.90 -3.01
C ILE A 106 -0.76 15.34 -1.58
N SER A 107 -1.20 14.10 -1.41
CA SER A 107 -1.50 13.53 -0.08
C SER A 107 -0.29 13.42 0.87
N HIS A 108 -0.58 13.46 2.16
CA HIS A 108 0.39 13.25 3.24
C HIS A 108 1.11 11.89 3.14
N ARG A 109 0.42 10.85 2.65
CA ARG A 109 1.02 9.52 2.43
C ARG A 109 2.02 9.55 1.28
N THR A 110 1.68 10.22 0.18
CA THR A 110 2.57 10.39 -0.98
C THR A 110 3.84 11.13 -0.58
N ARG A 111 3.70 12.19 0.23
CA ARG A 111 4.85 12.94 0.79
C ARG A 111 5.72 12.07 1.70
N ALA A 112 5.12 11.25 2.56
CA ALA A 112 5.86 10.32 3.42
C ALA A 112 6.61 9.26 2.58
N PHE A 113 5.94 8.69 1.57
CA PHE A 113 6.52 7.68 0.70
C PHE A 113 7.61 8.25 -0.22
N ALA A 114 7.48 9.48 -0.71
CA ALA A 114 8.52 10.14 -1.49
C ALA A 114 9.83 10.29 -0.70
N LYS A 115 9.72 10.70 0.58
CA LYS A 115 10.89 10.75 1.49
C LYS A 115 11.51 9.37 1.69
N PHE A 116 10.69 8.37 2.01
CA PHE A 116 11.14 6.99 2.14
C PHE A 116 11.85 6.49 0.88
N LYS A 117 11.25 6.72 -0.29
CA LYS A 117 11.84 6.30 -1.57
C LYS A 117 13.20 6.96 -1.80
N SER A 118 13.29 8.28 -1.59
CA SER A 118 14.54 9.00 -1.82
C SER A 118 15.64 8.60 -0.85
N GLU A 119 15.32 8.46 0.43
CA GLU A 119 16.31 8.17 1.47
C GLU A 119 16.69 6.68 1.56
N CYS A 120 15.85 5.76 1.07
CA CYS A 120 16.06 4.33 1.25
C CYS A 120 16.06 3.48 -0.02
N LEU A 121 15.52 3.96 -1.15
CA LEU A 121 15.37 3.14 -2.36
C LEU A 121 16.12 3.68 -3.57
N GLU A 122 16.34 5.00 -3.69
CA GLU A 122 17.01 5.58 -4.87
C GLU A 122 18.47 5.17 -5.03
N HIS A 123 19.10 4.71 -3.94
CA HIS A 123 20.47 4.19 -3.93
C HIS A 123 20.56 2.67 -3.87
N VAL A 124 19.42 1.96 -3.88
CA VAL A 124 19.41 0.50 -3.90
C VAL A 124 19.52 0.05 -5.35
N GLY A 125 20.75 -0.26 -5.78
CA GLY A 125 20.98 -0.93 -7.05
C GLY A 125 20.47 -2.37 -7.02
N ALA A 126 20.19 -2.96 -8.18
CA ALA A 126 19.90 -4.41 -8.27
C ALA A 126 21.07 -5.25 -7.72
N GLU A 127 22.28 -4.68 -7.75
CA GLU A 127 23.55 -5.23 -7.26
C GLU A 127 23.64 -5.27 -5.72
N ASP A 128 23.00 -4.33 -5.00
CA ASP A 128 23.08 -4.21 -3.53
C ASP A 128 22.23 -5.25 -2.81
N ARG A 129 21.41 -5.99 -3.56
CA ARG A 129 20.79 -7.21 -3.09
C ARG A 129 21.88 -8.27 -3.04
N ALA A 130 22.63 -8.31 -1.94
CA ALA A 130 23.52 -9.45 -1.67
C ALA A 130 22.69 -10.72 -1.93
N PRO A 131 23.04 -11.54 -2.95
CA PRO A 131 22.28 -12.72 -3.22
C PRO A 131 22.43 -13.58 -1.98
N ALA A 132 21.32 -13.80 -1.27
CA ALA A 132 21.30 -14.81 -0.23
C ALA A 132 21.80 -16.11 -0.87
N PRO A 133 22.77 -16.82 -0.27
CA PRO A 133 23.23 -18.08 -0.83
C PRO A 133 22.02 -19.03 -0.97
N GLY A 134 21.74 -19.47 -2.19
CA GLY A 134 20.60 -20.32 -2.51
C GLY A 134 19.35 -19.58 -3.02
N ARG A 135 18.21 -20.25 -2.97
CA ARG A 135 16.93 -19.74 -3.50
C ARG A 135 16.20 -18.90 -2.46
N ASP A 136 15.88 -17.64 -2.78
CA ASP A 136 15.00 -16.79 -1.96
C ASP A 136 13.52 -17.12 -2.21
N LEU A 137 13.11 -18.31 -1.74
CA LEU A 137 11.75 -18.83 -1.92
C LEU A 137 10.70 -17.93 -1.25
N ALA A 138 11.06 -17.27 -0.16
CA ALA A 138 10.17 -16.35 0.53
C ALA A 138 9.84 -15.12 -0.34
N ALA A 139 10.85 -14.50 -0.97
CA ALA A 139 10.60 -13.40 -1.89
C ALA A 139 9.86 -13.83 -3.15
N LEU A 140 10.18 -14.99 -3.73
CA LEU A 140 9.46 -15.52 -4.90
C LEU A 140 7.99 -15.81 -4.56
N SER A 141 7.71 -16.37 -3.38
CA SER A 141 6.35 -16.63 -2.92
C SER A 141 5.58 -15.34 -2.68
N ALA A 142 6.19 -14.36 -2.01
CA ALA A 142 5.61 -13.05 -1.80
C ALA A 142 5.31 -12.33 -3.13
N ALA A 143 6.21 -12.44 -4.11
CA ALA A 143 6.00 -11.89 -5.45
C ALA A 143 4.80 -12.56 -6.14
N ALA A 144 4.76 -13.89 -6.19
CA ALA A 144 3.66 -14.65 -6.80
C ALA A 144 2.29 -14.32 -6.20
N ALA A 145 2.22 -14.11 -4.88
CA ALA A 145 0.99 -13.76 -4.17
C ALA A 145 0.49 -12.33 -4.45
N ASN A 146 1.39 -11.39 -4.76
CA ASN A 146 1.08 -9.96 -4.84
C ASN A 146 1.19 -9.36 -6.25
N LEU A 147 1.42 -10.18 -7.27
CA LEU A 147 1.34 -9.75 -8.67
C LEU A 147 0.02 -8.97 -8.91
N SER A 148 0.02 -7.94 -9.74
CA SER A 148 -1.17 -7.12 -10.05
C SER A 148 -1.16 -6.53 -11.46
N THR A 149 0.03 -6.40 -12.07
CA THR A 149 0.25 -5.83 -13.40
C THR A 149 0.96 -6.79 -14.33
N LYS A 150 0.92 -6.49 -15.64
CA LYS A 150 1.65 -7.27 -16.66
C LYS A 150 3.16 -7.13 -16.47
N GLU A 151 3.66 -5.95 -16.12
CA GLU A 151 5.09 -5.73 -15.85
C GLU A 151 5.58 -6.56 -14.66
N GLU A 152 4.79 -6.67 -13.59
CA GLU A 152 5.14 -7.50 -12.44
C GLU A 152 5.22 -8.99 -12.79
N LEU A 153 4.26 -9.50 -13.58
CA LEU A 153 4.29 -10.89 -14.05
C LEU A 153 5.54 -11.16 -14.91
N PHE A 154 5.87 -10.24 -15.82
CA PHE A 154 7.07 -10.35 -16.65
C PHE A 154 8.36 -10.40 -15.81
N ARG A 155 8.48 -9.51 -14.81
CA ARG A 155 9.63 -9.52 -13.89
C ARG A 155 9.70 -10.81 -13.07
N PHE A 156 8.56 -11.31 -12.60
CA PHE A 156 8.50 -12.57 -11.87
C PHE A 156 9.00 -13.76 -12.70
N LEU A 157 8.52 -13.89 -13.94
CA LEU A 157 8.96 -14.95 -14.87
C LEU A 157 10.45 -14.82 -15.21
N THR A 158 10.93 -13.59 -15.39
CA THR A 158 12.36 -13.32 -15.60
C THR A 158 13.20 -13.79 -14.40
N GLY A 159 12.76 -13.47 -13.18
CA GLY A 159 13.42 -13.91 -11.94
C GLY A 159 13.42 -15.42 -11.76
N LEU A 160 12.31 -16.11 -12.06
CA LEU A 160 12.27 -17.59 -12.04
C LEU A 160 13.25 -18.21 -13.03
N ARG A 161 13.38 -17.65 -14.24
CA ARG A 161 14.31 -18.14 -15.26
C ARG A 161 15.77 -17.96 -14.82
N GLU A 162 16.10 -16.82 -14.22
CA GLU A 162 17.44 -16.55 -13.68
C GLU A 162 17.76 -17.41 -12.45
N ASP A 163 16.76 -17.68 -11.61
CA ASP A 163 16.88 -18.62 -10.48
C ASP A 163 17.15 -20.04 -10.97
N LEU A 164 16.41 -20.53 -11.98
CA LEU A 164 16.67 -21.83 -12.61
C LEU A 164 18.09 -21.91 -13.19
N ALA A 165 18.56 -20.85 -13.86
CA ALA A 165 19.90 -20.81 -14.44
C ALA A 165 21.01 -20.89 -13.38
N ARG A 166 20.82 -20.24 -12.22
CA ARG A 166 21.81 -20.20 -11.12
C ARG A 166 21.74 -21.39 -10.18
N ASN A 167 20.54 -21.92 -9.94
CA ASN A 167 20.25 -22.89 -8.88
C ASN A 167 19.73 -24.22 -9.44
N LYS A 168 20.09 -24.56 -10.69
CA LYS A 168 19.57 -25.73 -11.43
C LYS A 168 19.55 -27.03 -10.62
N ASP A 169 20.62 -27.32 -9.89
CA ASP A 169 20.75 -28.58 -9.12
C ASP A 169 19.80 -28.67 -7.92
N THR A 170 19.25 -27.54 -7.49
CA THR A 170 18.29 -27.45 -6.38
C THR A 170 16.84 -27.48 -6.83
N TRP A 171 16.57 -27.36 -8.14
CA TRP A 171 15.22 -27.49 -8.70
C TRP A 171 14.75 -28.95 -8.69
N ALA A 172 13.48 -29.17 -8.37
CA ALA A 172 12.87 -30.51 -8.33
C ALA A 172 12.85 -31.18 -9.70
N VAL A 173 12.66 -30.36 -10.73
CA VAL A 173 12.37 -30.80 -12.08
C VAL A 173 13.14 -29.90 -13.05
N CYS A 174 13.86 -30.52 -13.99
CA CYS A 174 14.68 -29.81 -14.97
C CYS A 174 14.24 -30.05 -16.42
N ASP A 175 13.25 -30.90 -16.66
CA ASP A 175 12.64 -31.13 -17.97
C ASP A 175 11.19 -30.65 -18.01
N LEU A 176 10.71 -30.35 -19.22
CA LEU A 176 9.40 -29.72 -19.42
C LEU A 176 8.24 -30.65 -19.00
N ASP A 177 8.39 -31.96 -19.18
CA ASP A 177 7.31 -32.93 -18.97
C ASP A 177 6.98 -33.07 -17.47
N ALA A 178 8.00 -33.27 -16.65
CA ALA A 178 7.83 -33.32 -15.21
C ALA A 178 7.38 -31.95 -14.65
N PHE A 179 7.75 -30.83 -15.29
CA PHE A 179 7.38 -29.49 -14.83
C PHE A 179 5.89 -29.22 -15.08
N LEU A 180 5.39 -29.59 -16.26
CA LEU A 180 3.97 -29.54 -16.58
C LEU A 180 3.15 -30.49 -15.71
N THR A 181 3.68 -31.68 -15.43
CA THR A 181 3.04 -32.65 -14.52
C THR A 181 2.87 -32.09 -13.10
N ALA A 182 3.90 -31.42 -12.56
CA ALA A 182 3.84 -30.79 -11.25
C ALA A 182 2.81 -29.64 -11.20
N ILE A 183 2.74 -28.81 -12.25
CA ILE A 183 1.71 -27.76 -12.35
C ILE A 183 0.31 -28.38 -12.38
N GLN A 184 0.10 -29.43 -13.17
CA GLN A 184 -1.19 -30.13 -13.22
C GLN A 184 -1.60 -30.67 -11.84
N GLY A 185 -0.67 -31.28 -11.10
CA GLY A 185 -0.89 -31.72 -9.73
C GLY A 185 -1.33 -30.58 -8.81
N TYR A 186 -0.64 -29.43 -8.86
CA TYR A 186 -1.00 -28.25 -8.06
C TYR A 186 -2.46 -27.82 -8.26
N PHE A 187 -2.92 -27.74 -9.51
CA PHE A 187 -4.29 -27.35 -9.82
C PHE A 187 -5.34 -28.40 -9.42
N LYS A 188 -4.95 -29.67 -9.36
CA LYS A 188 -5.81 -30.76 -8.91
C LYS A 188 -5.99 -30.76 -7.40
N ASP A 189 -4.91 -30.49 -6.67
CA ASP A 189 -4.83 -30.73 -5.22
C ASP A 189 -5.03 -29.45 -4.38
N THR A 190 -4.96 -28.26 -4.99
CA THR A 190 -5.12 -26.97 -4.31
C THR A 190 -6.53 -26.43 -4.47
N ASP A 191 -7.18 -26.07 -3.35
CA ASP A 191 -8.43 -25.33 -3.36
C ASP A 191 -8.18 -23.87 -3.79
N ILE A 192 -8.57 -23.54 -5.02
CA ILE A 192 -8.37 -22.23 -5.63
C ILE A 192 -9.69 -21.46 -5.60
N LYS A 193 -9.71 -20.33 -4.87
CA LYS A 193 -10.87 -19.44 -4.82
C LYS A 193 -11.13 -18.78 -6.18
N ASP A 194 -12.40 -18.71 -6.58
CA ASP A 194 -12.80 -18.12 -7.88
C ASP A 194 -12.47 -16.63 -8.03
N GLU A 195 -12.34 -15.92 -6.91
CA GLU A 195 -11.99 -14.50 -6.87
C GLU A 195 -10.49 -14.27 -7.14
N GLU A 196 -9.66 -15.31 -7.10
CA GLU A 196 -8.23 -15.17 -7.35
C GLU A 196 -7.93 -15.02 -8.85
N PRO A 197 -7.21 -13.97 -9.28
CA PRO A 197 -6.85 -13.81 -10.68
C PRO A 197 -6.03 -15.00 -11.19
N ARG A 198 -6.45 -15.58 -12.33
CA ARG A 198 -5.85 -16.81 -12.89
C ARG A 198 -4.33 -16.73 -13.08
N TRP A 199 -3.79 -15.55 -13.40
CA TRP A 199 -2.34 -15.36 -13.53
C TRP A 199 -1.58 -15.45 -12.20
N ARG A 200 -2.19 -15.11 -11.04
CA ARG A 200 -1.59 -15.40 -9.71
C ARG A 200 -1.53 -16.88 -9.47
N THR A 201 -2.62 -17.58 -9.75
CA THR A 201 -2.71 -19.03 -9.58
C THR A 201 -1.64 -19.74 -10.41
N VAL A 202 -1.48 -19.35 -11.68
CA VAL A 202 -0.42 -19.88 -12.54
C VAL A 202 0.98 -19.54 -12.00
N ALA A 203 1.22 -18.31 -11.53
CA ALA A 203 2.50 -17.93 -10.93
C ALA A 203 2.84 -18.75 -9.67
N LYS A 204 1.86 -19.01 -8.81
CA LYS A 204 2.00 -19.89 -7.64
C LYS A 204 2.28 -21.33 -8.04
N ALA A 205 1.59 -21.86 -9.05
CA ALA A 205 1.82 -23.22 -9.56
C ALA A 205 3.23 -23.37 -10.13
N LEU A 206 3.72 -22.40 -10.91
CA LEU A 206 5.08 -22.35 -11.44
C LEU A 206 6.13 -22.37 -10.33
N LEU A 207 5.92 -21.58 -9.26
CA LEU A 207 6.82 -21.58 -8.11
C LEU A 207 6.78 -22.92 -7.37
N ALA A 208 5.60 -23.47 -7.11
CA ALA A 208 5.45 -24.75 -6.42
C ALA A 208 6.17 -25.90 -7.16
N ALA A 209 5.98 -25.98 -8.49
CA ALA A 209 6.64 -26.97 -9.34
C ALA A 209 8.18 -26.89 -9.34
N SER A 210 8.74 -25.73 -8.96
CA SER A 210 10.19 -25.53 -8.90
C SER A 210 10.84 -26.03 -7.60
N VAL A 211 10.08 -26.21 -6.51
CA VAL A 211 10.61 -26.51 -5.17
C VAL A 211 10.68 -28.03 -4.98
N LYS A 212 11.85 -28.56 -4.55
CA LYS A 212 11.95 -29.96 -4.11
C LYS A 212 11.06 -30.14 -2.88
N ASP A 213 10.13 -31.08 -2.97
CA ASP A 213 9.32 -31.46 -1.81
C ASP A 213 10.28 -31.84 -0.67
N LYS A 214 10.07 -31.27 0.51
CA LYS A 214 10.85 -31.68 1.70
C LYS A 214 10.27 -33.00 2.17
N SER A 215 10.67 -34.10 1.54
CA SER A 215 10.55 -35.45 2.14
C SER A 215 11.57 -35.61 3.25
#